data_AF-A0A842NW30-F1
#
_entry.id   AF-A0A842NW30-F1
#
_cell.length_a   1.000
_cell.length_b   1.000
_cell.length_c   1.000
_cell.angle_alpha   90.00
_cell.angle_beta   90.00
_cell.angle_gamma   90.00
#
_symmetry.space_group_name_H-M   'P 1'
#
loop_
_entity.id
_entity.type
_entity.pdbx_description
1 polymer ?
#
loop_
_entity_poly.entity_id
_entity_poly.type
_entity_poly.pdbx_seq_one_letter_code
_entity_poly.pdbx_strand_id
1 'polypeptide(L)'
;MKCPNCNKGWIAEILWGYPEDVESIKEELEKKEIVLGGCLVTENDPTWECNDCNHRWGYADHNDENKTDSFDYDKGFNIEEVYDQ
;
A
#
# COMPACT_ATOMS: atom_id res chain seq x y z
N MET A 1 -15.56 10.88 1.71
CA MET A 1 -15.85 9.48 1.36
C MET A 1 -16.63 8.83 2.51
N LYS A 2 -17.48 7.81 2.27
CA LYS A 2 -18.15 7.04 3.32
C LYS A 2 -18.01 5.55 3.06
N CYS A 3 -17.90 4.76 4.13
CA CYS A 3 -17.83 3.31 4.06
C CYS A 3 -19.13 2.75 3.46
N PRO A 4 -19.07 1.92 2.40
CA PRO A 4 -20.26 1.35 1.78
C PRO A 4 -20.98 0.32 2.67
N ASN A 5 -20.30 -0.22 3.68
CA ASN A 5 -20.88 -1.22 4.60
C ASN A 5 -21.57 -0.59 5.83
N CYS A 6 -20.97 0.41 6.47
CA CYS A 6 -21.48 0.99 7.73
C CYS A 6 -21.80 2.49 7.66
N ASN A 7 -21.58 3.14 6.51
CA ASN A 7 -21.86 4.56 6.25
C ASN A 7 -21.09 5.56 7.16
N LYS A 8 -20.03 5.10 7.83
CA LYS A 8 -19.11 5.94 8.62
C LYS A 8 -18.05 6.61 7.73
N GLY A 9 -17.44 7.67 8.26
CA GLY A 9 -16.50 8.52 7.52
C GLY A 9 -15.02 8.35 7.88
N TRP A 10 -14.67 7.51 8.87
CA TRP A 10 -13.29 7.28 9.25
C TRP A 10 -12.72 6.11 8.43
N ILE A 11 -11.93 6.47 7.42
CA ILE A 11 -11.46 5.59 6.35
C ILE A 11 -9.96 5.81 6.20
N ALA A 12 -9.21 4.71 6.15
CA ALA A 12 -7.77 4.69 5.93
C ALA A 12 -7.43 4.20 4.52
N GLU A 13 -6.33 4.66 3.96
CA GLU A 13 -5.70 4.03 2.79
C GLU A 13 -4.97 2.76 3.20
N ILE A 14 -4.99 1.74 2.35
CA ILE A 14 -4.27 0.49 2.60
C ILE A 14 -2.92 0.55 1.89
N LEU A 15 -1.85 0.50 2.67
CA LEU A 15 -0.49 0.36 2.19
C LEU A 15 -0.15 -1.12 2.03
N TRP A 16 0.10 -1.54 0.79
CA TRP A 16 0.50 -2.90 0.44
C TRP A 16 1.99 -2.99 0.13
N GLY A 17 2.57 -4.16 0.35
CA GLY A 17 4.00 -4.40 0.15
C GLY A 17 4.84 -4.06 1.39
N TYR A 18 6.13 -3.85 1.15
CA TYR A 18 7.09 -3.49 2.20
C TYR A 18 7.48 -2.01 2.03
N PRO A 19 7.18 -1.15 3.01
CA PRO A 19 7.59 0.26 2.95
C PRO A 19 9.12 0.37 3.09
N GLU A 20 9.73 1.21 2.26
CA GLU A 20 11.17 1.46 2.32
C GLU A 20 11.56 2.21 3.61
N ASP A 21 10.75 3.19 4.02
CA ASP A 21 10.92 3.93 5.26
C ASP A 21 9.70 3.77 6.17
N VAL A 22 9.86 2.95 7.22
CA VAL A 22 8.79 2.71 8.21
C VAL A 22 8.61 3.90 9.15
N GLU A 23 9.65 4.69 9.40
CA GLU A 23 9.55 5.82 10.33
C GLU A 23 8.80 6.99 9.71
N SER A 24 8.89 7.19 8.39
CA SER A 24 8.14 8.24 7.69
C SER A 24 6.62 8.04 7.77
N ILE A 25 6.15 6.79 7.80
CA ILE A 25 4.71 6.44 7.79
C ILE A 25 4.12 6.21 9.19
N LYS A 26 4.95 6.29 10.24
CA LYS A 26 4.58 5.90 11.61
C LYS A 26 3.48 6.76 12.21
N GLU A 27 3.55 8.08 12.01
CA GLU A 27 2.53 9.01 12.51
C GLU A 27 1.17 8.77 11.83
N GLU A 28 1.17 8.47 10.53
CA GLU A 28 -0.05 8.17 9.77
C GLU A 28 -0.70 6.85 10.21
N LEU A 29 0.11 5.84 10.54
CA LEU A 29 -0.36 4.59 11.16
C LEU A 29 -1.02 4.84 12.52
N GLU A 30 -0.42 5.68 13.35
CA GLU A 30 -0.97 6.03 14.68
C GLU A 30 -2.31 6.78 14.55
N LYS A 31 -2.43 7.66 13.56
CA LYS A 31 -3.68 8.40 13.26
C LYS A 31 -4.73 7.55 12.54
N LYS A 32 -4.36 6.35 12.07
CA LYS A 32 -5.15 5.52 11.16
C LYS A 32 -5.56 6.25 9.88
N GLU A 33 -4.66 7.07 9.36
CA GLU A 33 -4.77 7.63 8.01
C GLU A 33 -4.38 6.55 6.98
N ILE A 34 -3.46 5.66 7.38
CA ILE A 34 -3.09 4.45 6.64
C ILE A 34 -3.19 3.19 7.51
N VAL A 35 -3.35 2.04 6.86
CA VAL A 35 -3.26 0.70 7.47
C VAL A 35 -2.44 -0.24 6.60
N LEU A 36 -1.79 -1.24 7.20
CA LEU A 36 -1.02 -2.23 6.44
C LEU A 36 -1.93 -3.33 5.88
N GLY A 37 -1.87 -3.54 4.56
CA GLY A 37 -2.67 -4.54 3.85
C GLY A 37 -2.09 -5.95 3.94
N GLY A 38 -0.76 -6.03 3.82
CA GLY A 38 0.02 -7.27 3.72
C GLY A 38 1.21 -7.09 2.79
N CYS A 39 2.13 -8.05 2.78
CA CYS A 39 3.35 -7.98 1.95
C CYS A 39 3.14 -8.43 0.49
N LEU A 40 2.10 -9.21 0.21
CA LEU A 40 1.79 -9.68 -1.14
C LEU A 40 0.96 -8.62 -1.86
N VAL A 41 1.50 -8.10 -2.96
CA VAL A 41 0.84 -7.14 -3.83
C VAL A 41 0.20 -7.89 -5.00
N THR A 42 -1.07 -7.60 -5.30
CA THR A 42 -1.86 -8.20 -6.37
C THR A 42 -2.68 -7.14 -7.11
N GLU A 43 -3.16 -7.45 -8.32
CA GLU A 43 -4.02 -6.54 -9.10
C GLU A 43 -5.42 -6.30 -8.48
N ASN A 44 -5.80 -7.08 -7.46
CA ASN A 44 -7.13 -7.01 -6.85
C ASN A 44 -7.08 -6.51 -5.39
N ASP A 45 -6.01 -5.83 -5.03
CA ASP A 45 -5.83 -5.35 -3.68
C ASP A 45 -6.78 -4.16 -3.39
N PRO A 46 -7.50 -4.17 -2.26
CA PRO A 46 -8.36 -3.05 -1.89
C PRO A 46 -7.52 -1.82 -1.54
N THR A 47 -8.01 -0.65 -1.95
CA THR A 47 -7.38 0.66 -1.67
C THR A 47 -7.73 1.20 -0.29
N TRP A 48 -8.93 0.90 0.20
CA TRP A 48 -9.49 1.56 1.39
C TRP A 48 -9.93 0.56 2.45
N GLU A 49 -9.70 0.90 3.72
CA GLU A 49 -10.26 0.20 4.89
C GLU A 49 -11.09 1.16 5.75
N CYS A 50 -12.26 0.72 6.20
CA CYS A 50 -13.03 1.48 7.19
C CYS A 50 -12.49 1.21 8.60
N ASN A 51 -12.06 2.25 9.30
CA ASN A 51 -11.53 2.13 10.67
C ASN A 51 -12.58 1.74 11.72
N ASP A 52 -13.88 1.88 11.41
CA ASP A 52 -14.99 1.52 12.30
C ASP A 52 -15.45 0.05 12.16
N CYS A 53 -15.39 -0.53 10.96
CA CYS A 53 -15.96 -1.87 10.69
C CYS A 53 -15.05 -2.79 9.89
N ASN A 54 -13.84 -2.34 9.55
CA ASN A 54 -12.78 -3.09 8.87
C ASN A 54 -13.17 -3.61 7.48
N HIS A 55 -14.27 -3.11 6.90
CA HIS A 55 -14.62 -3.41 5.53
C HIS A 55 -13.57 -2.80 4.59
N ARG A 56 -13.09 -3.59 3.63
CA ARG A 56 -12.11 -3.18 2.63
C ARG A 56 -12.74 -3.12 1.24
N TRP A 57 -12.42 -2.10 0.45
CA TRP A 57 -12.96 -1.94 -0.91
C TRP A 57 -12.07 -1.07 -1.80
N GLY A 58 -12.42 -0.99 -3.09
CA GLY A 58 -11.63 -0.31 -4.12
C GLY A 58 -10.66 -1.27 -4.82
N TYR A 59 -9.89 -0.72 -5.77
CA TYR A 59 -8.84 -1.41 -6.48
C TYR A 59 -7.61 -0.50 -6.47
N ALA A 60 -6.55 -0.94 -5.80
CA ALA A 60 -5.29 -0.23 -5.76
C ALA A 60 -4.60 -0.39 -7.13
N ASP A 61 -4.18 0.74 -7.71
CA ASP A 61 -3.30 0.73 -8.86
C ASP A 61 -1.86 0.77 -8.36
N HIS A 62 -1.15 -0.34 -8.54
CA HIS A 62 0.25 -0.49 -8.12
C HIS A 62 1.25 -0.06 -9.20
N ASN A 63 0.77 0.33 -10.39
CA ASN A 63 1.58 0.76 -11.52
C ASN A 63 1.51 2.28 -11.76
N ASP A 64 1.03 3.06 -10.78
CA ASP A 64 1.00 4.52 -10.89
C ASP A 64 2.43 5.06 -10.91
N GLU A 65 2.83 5.60 -12.06
CA GLU A 65 4.14 6.23 -12.31
C GLU A 65 4.44 7.41 -11.37
N ASN A 66 3.43 7.93 -10.65
CA ASN A 66 3.58 8.97 -9.63
C ASN A 66 3.69 8.40 -8.19
N LYS A 67 3.47 7.10 -7.98
CA LYS A 67 3.74 6.35 -6.74
C LYS A 67 5.02 5.55 -6.90
N THR A 68 6.16 6.23 -6.97
CA THR A 68 7.48 5.61 -7.15
C THR A 68 8.01 4.99 -5.86
N ASP A 69 7.39 3.93 -5.35
CA ASP A 69 7.94 3.08 -4.27
C ASP A 69 7.84 1.58 -4.61
N SER A 70 7.85 1.22 -5.90
CA SER A 70 7.88 -0.18 -6.31
C SER A 70 9.22 -0.55 -6.96
N PHE A 71 9.87 -1.54 -6.36
CA PHE A 71 10.88 -2.34 -7.03
C PHE A 71 10.24 -2.91 -8.30
N ASP A 72 10.63 -2.33 -9.43
CA ASP A 72 10.19 -2.72 -10.76
C ASP A 72 10.76 -4.11 -11.08
N TYR A 73 10.00 -5.18 -10.77
CA TYR A 73 10.39 -6.56 -11.06
C TYR A 73 10.61 -6.80 -12.57
N ASP A 74 10.06 -5.94 -13.45
CA ASP A 74 10.28 -5.99 -14.89
C ASP A 74 11.64 -5.39 -15.31
N LYS A 75 12.26 -4.57 -14.45
CA LYS A 75 13.68 -4.22 -14.57
C LYS A 75 14.49 -5.37 -13.97
N GLY A 76 14.56 -6.48 -14.70
CA GLY A 76 15.34 -7.66 -14.34
C GLY A 76 16.70 -7.28 -13.73
N PHE A 77 17.04 -7.92 -12.62
CA PHE A 77 18.31 -7.72 -11.92
C PHE A 77 19.46 -7.89 -12.91
N ASN A 78 20.24 -6.84 -13.17
CA ASN A 78 21.40 -6.96 -14.04
C ASN A 78 22.49 -7.72 -13.28
N ILE A 79 22.59 -9.04 -13.53
CA ILE A 79 23.46 -9.93 -12.76
C ILE A 79 24.93 -9.51 -12.87
N GLU A 80 25.30 -8.79 -13.93
CA GLU A 80 26.67 -8.34 -14.16
C GLU A 80 27.11 -7.25 -13.16
N GLU A 81 26.20 -6.45 -12.60
CA GLU A 81 26.53 -5.43 -11.58
C GLU A 81 26.65 -6.00 -10.16
N VAL A 82 26.30 -7.26 -9.96
CA VAL A 82 26.25 -7.93 -8.64
C VAL A 82 27.56 -8.63 -8.31
N TYR A 83 28.34 -9.00 -9.33
CA TYR A 83 29.51 -9.85 -9.17
C TYR A 83 30.85 -9.13 -9.29
N ASP A 84 30.88 -7.82 -9.54
CA ASP A 84 32.13 -7.06 -9.62
C ASP A 84 32.49 -6.40 -8.26
N GLN A 85 32.66 -7.26 -7.25
CA GLN A 85 33.09 -6.90 -5.90
C GLN A 85 34.59 -7.15 -5.69
#